data_AF-A0A7S3CB29-F1
#
_entry.id   AF-A0A7S3CB29-F1
#
_cell.length_a   1.000
_cell.length_b   1.000
_cell.length_c   1.000
_cell.angle_alpha   90.00
_cell.angle_beta   90.00
_cell.angle_gamma   90.00
#
_symmetry.space_group_name_H-M   'P 1'
#
loop_
_entity.id
_entity.type
_entity.pdbx_description
1 polymer ?
#
loop_
_entity_poly.entity_id
_entity_poly.type
_entity_poly.pdbx_seq_one_letter_code
_entity_poly.pdbx_strand_id
1 'polypeptide(L)'
;LKAAFAHNQEWGLAVALLHEVTQHRHGAGSKWGPFLDSLEMRLLGSSVVQELGGTFAAELLKLEEEEVQSGFRWVSSNVCKSDNTGICNRRAGSRSTAGTFTQQDFRWALAVVKQNAVPLRLETTGKEYLSLV
;
A
#
# COMPACT_ATOMS: atom_id res chain seq x y z
N LEU A 1 2.21 3.36 -12.33
CA LEU A 1 1.39 2.23 -11.79
C LEU A 1 1.57 0.88 -12.50
N LYS A 2 1.31 0.76 -13.81
CA LYS A 2 1.34 -0.54 -14.52
C LYS A 2 2.68 -1.29 -14.34
N ALA A 3 3.79 -0.57 -14.38
CA ALA A 3 5.12 -1.12 -14.13
C ALA A 3 5.29 -1.67 -12.70
N ALA A 4 4.71 -1.00 -11.70
CA ALA A 4 4.75 -1.47 -10.31
C ALA A 4 3.94 -2.75 -10.14
N PHE A 5 2.70 -2.78 -10.66
CA PHE A 5 1.83 -3.95 -10.58
C PHE A 5 2.39 -5.15 -11.36
N ALA A 6 3.06 -4.92 -12.50
CA ALA A 6 3.74 -5.97 -13.25
C ALA A 6 4.98 -6.52 -12.52
N HIS A 7 5.68 -5.69 -11.74
CA HIS A 7 6.82 -6.12 -10.94
C HIS A 7 6.39 -6.90 -9.70
N ASN A 8 5.44 -6.36 -8.95
CA ASN A 8 4.83 -6.99 -7.79
C ASN A 8 3.39 -6.45 -7.64
N GLN A 9 2.39 -7.34 -7.73
CA GLN A 9 0.99 -6.94 -7.73
C GLN A 9 0.57 -6.27 -6.42
N GLU A 10 1.08 -6.76 -5.27
CA GLU A 10 0.79 -6.18 -3.96
C GLU A 10 1.35 -4.77 -3.83
N TRP A 11 2.59 -4.56 -4.26
CA TRP A 11 3.22 -3.24 -4.22
C TRP A 11 2.53 -2.27 -5.17
N GLY A 12 2.14 -2.74 -6.35
CA GLY A 12 1.35 -1.97 -7.31
C GLY A 12 -0.01 -1.55 -6.74
N LEU A 13 -0.73 -2.47 -6.08
CA LEU A 13 -1.98 -2.17 -5.38
C LEU A 13 -1.78 -1.22 -4.21
N ALA A 14 -0.72 -1.38 -3.43
CA ALA A 14 -0.43 -0.50 -2.31
C ALA A 14 -0.24 0.95 -2.78
N VAL A 15 0.46 1.17 -3.90
CA VAL A 15 0.62 2.50 -4.49
C VAL A 15 -0.71 3.04 -5.03
N ALA A 16 -1.50 2.21 -5.69
CA ALA A 16 -2.83 2.61 -6.18
C ALA A 16 -3.76 3.00 -5.02
N LEU A 17 -3.76 2.22 -3.94
CA LEU A 17 -4.52 2.50 -2.73
C LEU A 17 -4.11 3.84 -2.11
N LEU A 18 -2.81 4.10 -1.95
CA LEU A 18 -2.32 5.37 -1.42
C LEU A 18 -2.74 6.57 -2.28
N HIS A 19 -2.71 6.41 -3.60
CA HIS A 19 -3.19 7.43 -4.52
C HIS A 19 -4.67 7.74 -4.28
N GLU A 20 -5.52 6.72 -4.22
CA GLU A 20 -6.96 6.87 -4.02
C GLU A 20 -7.30 7.46 -2.64
N VAL A 21 -6.63 7.00 -1.57
CA VAL A 21 -6.77 7.58 -0.22
C VAL A 21 -6.40 9.06 -0.21
N THR A 22 -5.34 9.42 -0.93
CA THR A 22 -4.89 10.82 -1.01
C THR A 22 -5.90 11.68 -1.78
N GLN A 23 -6.41 11.19 -2.91
CA GLN A 23 -7.47 11.88 -3.66
C GLN A 23 -8.75 12.03 -2.84
N HIS A 24 -9.10 11.01 -2.06
CA HIS A 24 -10.26 11.03 -1.19
C HIS A 24 -10.14 12.06 -0.07
N ARG A 25 -9.02 12.06 0.66
CA ARG A 25 -8.83 12.90 1.86
C ARG A 25 -8.41 14.33 1.55
N HIS A 26 -7.74 14.57 0.43
CA HIS A 26 -7.08 15.85 0.14
C HIS A 26 -7.33 16.38 -1.27
N GLY A 27 -7.96 15.59 -2.15
CA GLY A 27 -8.27 15.96 -3.53
C GLY A 27 -9.76 16.26 -3.73
N ALA A 28 -10.25 15.96 -4.93
CA ALA A 28 -11.66 16.15 -5.31
C ALA A 28 -12.59 15.01 -4.82
N GLY A 29 -12.08 14.10 -3.99
CA GLY A 29 -12.76 12.88 -3.59
C GLY A 29 -12.37 11.68 -4.45
N SER A 30 -12.64 10.47 -3.93
CA SER A 30 -12.50 9.21 -4.65
C SER A 30 -13.86 8.54 -4.75
N LYS A 31 -14.11 7.86 -5.88
CA LYS A 31 -15.33 7.04 -6.04
C LYS A 31 -15.39 5.89 -5.04
N TRP A 32 -14.24 5.49 -4.50
CA TRP A 32 -14.12 4.45 -3.49
C TRP A 32 -14.16 4.99 -2.06
N GLY A 33 -14.47 6.27 -1.82
CA GLY A 33 -14.44 6.90 -0.50
C GLY A 33 -15.01 6.04 0.64
N PRO A 34 -16.29 5.59 0.56
CA PRO A 34 -16.87 4.75 1.61
C PRO A 34 -16.12 3.43 1.86
N PHE A 35 -15.58 2.82 0.81
CA PHE A 35 -14.74 1.64 0.93
C PHE A 35 -13.41 1.97 1.60
N LEU A 36 -12.74 3.05 1.18
CA LEU A 36 -11.46 3.49 1.74
C LEU A 36 -11.56 3.81 3.24
N ASP A 37 -12.68 4.38 3.68
CA ASP A 37 -12.93 4.68 5.09
C ASP A 37 -13.12 3.43 5.96
N SER A 38 -13.51 2.30 5.35
CA SER A 38 -13.68 1.01 6.03
C SER A 38 -12.37 0.22 6.18
N LEU A 39 -11.29 0.66 5.53
CA LEU A 39 -10.02 -0.08 5.53
C LEU A 39 -9.26 0.15 6.82
N GLU A 40 -9.13 -0.91 7.61
CA GLU A 40 -8.35 -0.92 8.84
C GLU A 40 -7.10 -1.78 8.72
N MET A 41 -6.00 -1.28 9.28
CA MET A 41 -4.76 -2.03 9.41
C MET A 41 -4.78 -2.77 10.74
N ARG A 42 -4.89 -4.10 10.69
CA ARG A 42 -4.84 -4.94 11.89
C ARG A 42 -3.39 -5.27 12.22
N LEU A 43 -2.88 -4.74 13.32
CA LEU A 43 -1.51 -4.98 13.80
C LEU A 43 -1.51 -5.64 15.18
N LEU A 44 -0.49 -6.45 15.43
CA LEU A 44 -0.20 -6.94 16.78
C LEU A 44 0.33 -5.78 17.65
N GLY A 45 -0.12 -5.74 18.90
CA GLY A 45 0.40 -4.80 19.90
C GLY A 45 1.84 -5.11 20.29
N SER A 46 2.58 -4.11 20.77
CA SER A 46 3.99 -4.24 21.13
C SER A 46 4.25 -5.32 22.19
N SER A 47 3.36 -5.46 23.17
CA SER A 47 3.45 -6.52 24.18
C SER A 47 3.38 -7.92 23.54
N VAL A 48 2.43 -8.14 22.64
CA VAL A 48 2.28 -9.42 21.92
C VAL A 48 3.52 -9.70 21.07
N VAL A 49 4.04 -8.70 20.36
CA VAL A 49 5.25 -8.86 19.55
C VAL A 49 6.46 -9.24 20.42
N GLN A 50 6.58 -8.68 21.62
CA GLN A 50 7.65 -9.02 22.55
C GLN A 50 7.55 -10.47 23.04
N GLU A 51 6.34 -10.95 23.34
CA GLU A 51 6.10 -12.35 23.74
C GLU A 51 6.40 -13.35 22.62
N LEU A 52 6.28 -12.93 21.35
CA LEU A 52 6.66 -13.77 20.20
C LEU A 52 8.18 -13.92 20.03
N GLY A 53 8.99 -13.21 20.82
CA GLY A 53 10.44 -13.26 20.75
C GLY A 53 11.00 -14.69 20.82
N GLY A 54 11.88 -15.03 19.87
CA GLY A 54 12.48 -16.37 19.78
C GLY A 54 11.59 -17.42 19.09
N THR A 55 10.42 -17.05 18.61
CA THR A 55 9.56 -17.92 17.79
C THR A 55 9.72 -17.63 16.30
N PHE A 56 9.29 -18.58 15.46
CA PHE A 56 9.20 -18.38 14.01
C PHE A 56 8.27 -17.22 13.62
N ALA A 57 7.23 -16.94 14.42
CA ALA A 57 6.33 -15.81 14.16
C ALA A 57 7.07 -14.45 14.28
N ALA A 58 8.02 -14.32 15.21
CA ALA A 58 8.83 -13.11 15.31
C ALA A 58 9.81 -12.97 14.12
N GLU A 59 10.26 -14.07 13.52
CA GLU A 59 11.07 -14.03 12.29
C GLU A 59 10.23 -13.58 11.09
N LEU A 60 8.99 -14.09 10.96
CA LEU A 60 8.06 -13.64 9.93
C LEU A 60 7.78 -12.14 10.01
N LEU A 61 7.58 -11.59 11.21
CA LEU A 61 7.39 -10.15 11.40
C LEU A 61 8.61 -9.32 10.93
N LYS A 62 9.83 -9.84 11.07
CA LYS A 62 11.03 -9.19 10.55
C LYS A 62 11.05 -9.22 9.02
N LEU A 63 10.72 -10.35 8.42
CA LEU A 63 10.65 -10.50 6.96
C LEU A 63 9.59 -9.56 6.35
N GLU A 64 8.45 -9.38 7.03
CA GLU A 64 7.45 -8.39 6.61
C GLU A 64 7.98 -6.95 6.64
N GLU A 65 8.75 -6.58 7.67
CA GLU A 65 9.36 -5.25 7.75
C GLU A 65 10.43 -5.05 6.67
N GLU A 66 11.23 -6.07 6.39
CA GLU A 66 12.22 -6.07 5.30
C GLU A 66 11.54 -5.92 3.93
N GLU A 67 10.41 -6.58 3.73
CA GLU A 67 9.62 -6.44 2.51
C GLU A 67 9.05 -5.02 2.36
N VAL A 68 8.51 -4.44 3.43
CA VAL A 68 8.05 -3.04 3.44
C VAL A 68 9.17 -2.10 3.03
N GLN A 69 10.38 -2.28 3.60
CA GLN A 69 11.54 -1.45 3.25
C GLN A 69 11.97 -1.63 1.80
N SER A 70 12.04 -2.87 1.32
CA SER A 70 12.41 -3.22 -0.05
C SER A 70 11.41 -2.64 -1.06
N GLY A 71 10.12 -2.89 -0.83
CA GLY A 71 9.03 -2.40 -1.66
C GLY A 71 8.98 -0.87 -1.70
N PHE A 72 9.07 -0.21 -0.54
CA PHE A 72 9.10 1.26 -0.48
C PHE A 72 10.30 1.84 -1.24
N ARG A 73 11.50 1.28 -1.07
CA ARG A 73 12.71 1.73 -1.78
C ARG A 73 12.55 1.56 -3.29
N TRP A 74 12.04 0.41 -3.73
CA TRP A 74 11.82 0.12 -5.14
C TRP A 74 10.79 1.07 -5.75
N VAL A 75 9.63 1.22 -5.11
CA VAL A 75 8.55 2.11 -5.55
C VAL A 75 9.04 3.56 -5.60
N SER A 76 9.71 4.03 -4.55
CA SER A 76 10.24 5.39 -4.50
C SER A 76 11.21 5.66 -5.65
N SER A 77 12.04 4.67 -6.00
CA SER A 77 13.08 4.84 -7.02
C SER A 77 12.56 4.67 -8.44
N ASN A 78 11.62 3.75 -8.68
CA ASN A 78 11.20 3.34 -10.01
C ASN A 78 9.83 3.87 -10.42
N VAL A 79 8.99 4.24 -9.46
CA VAL A 79 7.63 4.77 -9.70
C VAL A 79 7.61 6.25 -9.37
N CYS A 80 7.95 6.62 -8.13
CA CYS A 80 7.78 8.01 -7.68
C CYS A 80 8.74 9.00 -8.35
N LYS A 81 9.94 8.56 -8.76
CA LYS A 81 10.89 9.40 -9.51
C LYS A 81 10.61 9.43 -11.02
N SER A 82 9.97 8.39 -11.58
CA SER A 82 9.74 8.27 -13.02
C SER A 82 8.41 8.90 -13.46
N ASP A 83 7.41 8.91 -12.57
CA ASP A 83 6.09 9.45 -12.86
C ASP A 83 6.02 10.96 -12.57
N ASN A 84 6.09 11.79 -13.62
CA ASN A 84 5.76 13.24 -13.58
C ASN A 84 4.29 13.52 -13.20
N THR A 85 3.48 12.49 -12.98
CA THR A 85 2.04 12.54 -12.73
C THR A 85 1.67 12.84 -11.28
N GLY A 86 2.64 12.85 -10.36
CA GLY A 86 2.41 13.15 -8.95
C GLY A 86 1.64 12.06 -8.22
N ILE A 87 1.71 10.82 -8.71
CA ILE A 87 1.00 9.68 -8.13
C ILE A 87 1.43 9.37 -6.70
N CYS A 88 2.70 9.63 -6.40
CA CYS A 88 3.26 9.51 -5.06
C CYS A 88 3.16 10.80 -4.24
N ASN A 89 2.56 11.86 -4.77
CA ASN A 89 2.45 13.13 -4.08
C ASN A 89 1.16 13.17 -3.28
N ARG A 90 1.29 13.44 -1.99
CA ARG A 90 0.24 14.00 -1.15
C ARG A 90 -0.01 15.43 -1.61
N ARG A 91 -0.88 15.63 -2.61
CA ARG A 91 -1.31 16.99 -2.98
C ARG A 91 -2.13 17.54 -1.83
N ALA A 92 -1.71 18.66 -1.27
CA ALA A 92 -2.36 19.29 -0.15
C ALA A 92 -3.06 20.58 -0.58
N GLY A 93 -4.35 20.69 -0.28
CA GLY A 93 -5.06 21.97 -0.26
C GLY A 93 -4.65 22.88 0.91
N SER A 94 -3.74 22.45 1.80
CA SER A 94 -3.26 23.22 2.94
C SER A 94 -1.79 22.89 3.24
N ARG A 95 -1.01 23.91 3.63
CA ARG A 95 0.46 23.95 3.63
C ARG A 95 1.18 22.91 4.54
N SER A 96 0.48 22.02 5.25
CA SER A 96 1.10 21.08 6.22
C SER A 96 1.16 19.62 5.80
N THR A 97 0.48 19.18 4.74
CA THR A 97 0.47 17.76 4.29
C THR A 97 1.09 17.55 2.90
N ALA A 98 1.70 18.58 2.32
CA ALA A 98 2.35 18.49 1.01
C ALA A 98 3.65 17.68 1.11
N GLY A 99 3.79 16.64 0.28
CA GLY A 99 5.01 15.82 0.22
C GLY A 99 4.82 14.50 -0.51
N THR A 100 5.87 13.69 -0.61
CA THR A 100 5.80 12.34 -1.19
C THR A 100 5.33 11.32 -0.14
N PHE A 101 4.74 10.20 -0.55
CA PHE A 101 4.39 9.10 0.35
C PHE A 101 5.60 8.67 1.20
N THR A 102 5.36 8.43 2.49
CA THR A 102 6.38 7.96 3.42
C THR A 102 6.43 6.43 3.46
N GLN A 103 7.47 5.88 4.07
CA GLN A 103 7.54 4.43 4.32
C GLN A 103 6.38 3.95 5.20
N GLN A 104 5.91 4.78 6.14
CA GLN A 104 4.79 4.44 7.01
C GLN A 104 3.47 4.37 6.23
N ASP A 105 3.26 5.25 5.24
CA ASP A 105 2.12 5.14 4.33
C ASP A 105 2.15 3.82 3.58
N PHE A 106 3.32 3.50 3.01
CA PHE A 106 3.50 2.28 2.24
C PHE A 106 3.31 1.04 3.11
N ARG A 107 3.81 1.06 4.35
CA ARG A 107 3.59 0.00 5.34
C ARG A 107 2.11 -0.22 5.60
N TRP A 108 1.36 0.85 5.85
CA TRP A 108 -0.08 0.76 6.06
C TRP A 108 -0.78 0.17 4.83
N ALA A 109 -0.49 0.71 3.64
CA ALA A 109 -1.15 0.28 2.41
C ALA A 109 -0.83 -1.17 2.05
N LEU A 110 0.43 -1.60 2.19
CA LEU A 110 0.84 -2.97 1.94
C LEU A 110 0.17 -3.94 2.92
N ALA A 111 0.09 -3.58 4.21
CA ALA A 111 -0.62 -4.40 5.20
C ALA A 111 -2.11 -4.53 4.87
N VAL A 112 -2.78 -3.43 4.49
CA VAL A 112 -4.18 -3.46 4.05
C VAL A 112 -4.37 -4.34 2.82
N VAL A 113 -3.47 -4.24 1.84
CA VAL A 113 -3.50 -5.09 0.64
C VAL A 113 -3.36 -6.57 1.00
N LYS A 114 -2.35 -6.93 1.79
CA LYS A 114 -2.15 -8.32 2.22
C LYS A 114 -3.32 -8.89 3.01
N GLN A 115 -4.03 -8.06 3.78
CA GLN A 115 -5.13 -8.50 4.62
C GLN A 115 -6.47 -8.64 3.87
N ASN A 116 -6.67 -7.90 2.78
CA ASN A 116 -7.99 -7.76 2.16
C ASN A 116 -8.01 -8.06 0.66
N ALA A 117 -6.86 -8.13 0.01
CA ALA A 117 -6.83 -8.38 -1.42
C ALA A 117 -7.11 -9.86 -1.73
N VAL A 118 -7.91 -10.08 -2.77
CA VAL A 118 -8.28 -11.42 -3.26
C VAL A 118 -7.90 -11.57 -4.72
N PRO A 119 -7.51 -12.78 -5.15
CA PRO A 119 -7.29 -13.05 -6.56
C PRO A 119 -8.64 -13.06 -7.29
N LEU A 120 -8.76 -12.21 -8.30
CA LEU A 120 -9.89 -12.19 -9.23
C LEU A 120 -9.46 -12.72 -10.58
N ARG A 121 -10.41 -13.30 -11.32
CA ARG A 121 -10.16 -13.83 -12.66
C ARG A 121 -10.89 -12.99 -13.70
N LEU A 122 -10.16 -12.49 -14.69
CA LEU A 122 -10.75 -11.77 -15.83
C LEU A 122 -11.60 -12.73 -16.65
N GLU A 123 -12.89 -12.45 -16.79
CA GLU A 123 -13.82 -13.26 -17.60
C GLU A 123 -13.36 -13.36 -19.06
N THR A 124 -12.79 -12.28 -19.61
CA THR A 124 -12.41 -12.19 -21.02
C THR A 124 -11.14 -12.95 -21.39
N THR A 125 -10.17 -13.02 -20.47
CA THR A 125 -8.83 -13.58 -20.76
C THR A 125 -8.48 -14.78 -19.88
N GLY A 126 -9.30 -15.07 -18.85
CA GLY A 126 -9.04 -16.10 -17.86
C GLY A 126 -7.83 -15.83 -16.96
N LYS A 127 -7.17 -14.67 -17.07
CA LYS A 127 -5.98 -14.32 -16.28
C LYS A 127 -6.37 -13.88 -14.88
N GLU A 128 -5.60 -14.33 -13.90
CA GLU A 128 -5.77 -13.94 -12.50
C GLU A 128 -4.98 -12.67 -12.19
N TYR A 129 -5.57 -11.81 -11.35
CA TYR A 129 -4.96 -10.59 -10.86
C TYR A 129 -5.47 -10.28 -9.46
N LEU A 130 -4.62 -9.67 -8.64
CA LEU A 130 -4.96 -9.29 -7.29
C LEU A 130 -5.82 -8.02 -7.28
N SER A 131 -6.85 -7.98 -6.43
CA SER A 131 -7.76 -6.83 -6.29
C SER A 131 -8.25 -6.64 -4.86
N LEU A 132 -8.54 -5.40 -4.48
CA LEU A 132 -9.22 -5.08 -3.22
C LEU A 132 -10.73 -5.12 -3.45
N VAL A 133 -11.46 -5.77 -2.54
CA VAL A 133 -12.91 -6.00 -2.63
C VAL A 133 -13.59 -5.55 -1.35
#